data_AF-A0A3E5ECB3-F1
#
_entry.id   AF-A0A3E5ECB3-F1
#
_cell.length_a   1.000
_cell.length_b   1.000
_cell.length_c   1.000
_cell.angle_alpha   90.00
_cell.angle_beta   90.00
_cell.angle_gamma   90.00
#
_symmetry.space_group_name_H-M   'P 1'
#
loop_
_entity.id
_entity.type
_entity.pdbx_description
1 polymer ?
#
loop_
_entity_poly.entity_id
_entity_poly.type
_entity_poly.pdbx_seq_one_letter_code
_entity_poly.pdbx_strand_id
1 'polypeptide(L)'
;MSKTFLQDGRNLDRLYERVSSFLLETYGPQNLNPRKIMISGFKAAGKNAAEYGLAWPEEYVPEGNERYPILHNLQTGMYGPISQYPYATYGSSYCTGSNLYKDCSLLCKISVLRLKQTTVLGQICCRNHQFLENLKSMDESYRARQLQLIFAFGADRSDFSDIIEDVTLRTAMADVIQEINRLRIRNWCDNPADAGKYDITVIWALRGRKQGEYDLADEDFYEKLMRRVMEYFGSDPADKNDYRYIPSKLHPRRKTTEKQGTLMCKIAAWWEALPYGKEYTLADMAAGVGVNKKLLSATLRKEQNAHFLQQMQGEDNCNIRKSGARACYIYTKPAKEKEPEYIQETFDFAKMM
;
A
#
# COMPACT_ATOMS: atom_id res chain seq x y z
N MET A 1 4.29 -4.40 -0.76
CA MET A 1 4.58 -5.35 0.35
C MET A 1 6.08 -5.51 0.49
N SER A 2 6.59 -5.55 1.72
CA SER A 2 8.03 -5.72 1.96
C SER A 2 8.54 -7.05 1.42
N LYS A 3 9.77 -7.05 0.89
CA LYS A 3 10.41 -8.25 0.35
C LYS A 3 10.41 -9.41 1.35
N THR A 4 10.67 -9.12 2.63
CA THR A 4 10.72 -10.10 3.72
C THR A 4 9.38 -10.81 3.96
N PHE A 5 8.25 -10.14 3.74
CA PHE A 5 6.94 -10.76 3.88
C PHE A 5 6.67 -11.80 2.78
N LEU A 6 7.21 -11.56 1.58
CA LEU A 6 7.10 -12.42 0.40
C LEU A 6 8.28 -13.41 0.28
N GLN A 7 9.13 -13.55 1.31
CA GLN A 7 10.13 -14.61 1.40
C GLN A 7 9.57 -15.92 1.98
N ASP A 8 8.43 -15.88 2.68
CA ASP A 8 7.63 -17.08 2.95
C ASP A 8 6.80 -17.38 1.69
N GLY A 9 7.11 -18.49 1.02
CA GLY A 9 6.43 -18.90 -0.20
C GLY A 9 4.91 -18.97 -0.05
N ARG A 10 4.40 -19.30 1.15
CA ARG A 10 2.95 -19.41 1.43
C ARG A 10 2.24 -18.05 1.42
N ASN A 11 2.96 -16.96 1.70
CA ASN A 11 2.40 -15.60 1.62
C ASN A 11 2.36 -15.08 0.17
N LEU A 12 3.31 -15.54 -0.65
CA LEU A 12 3.38 -15.21 -2.07
C LEU A 12 2.33 -16.03 -2.84
N ASP A 13 2.28 -17.34 -2.63
CA ASP A 13 1.26 -18.26 -3.13
C ASP A 13 -0.18 -17.72 -2.93
N ARG A 14 -0.58 -17.47 -1.68
CA ARG A 14 -1.88 -16.90 -1.30
C ARG A 14 -2.16 -15.50 -1.86
N LEU A 15 -1.14 -14.75 -2.27
CA LEU A 15 -1.31 -13.45 -2.93
C LEU A 15 -1.72 -13.67 -4.39
N TYR A 16 -1.02 -14.54 -5.11
CA TYR A 16 -1.26 -14.78 -6.53
C TYR A 16 -2.57 -15.53 -6.75
N GLU A 17 -2.89 -16.49 -5.88
CA GLU A 17 -4.22 -17.12 -5.77
C GLU A 17 -5.32 -16.05 -5.73
N ARG A 18 -5.23 -15.10 -4.78
CA ARG A 18 -6.28 -14.11 -4.56
C ARG A 18 -6.32 -12.99 -5.57
N VAL A 19 -5.21 -12.67 -6.25
CA VAL A 19 -5.24 -11.76 -7.41
C VAL A 19 -5.98 -12.44 -8.57
N SER A 20 -5.72 -13.73 -8.82
CA SER A 20 -6.44 -14.51 -9.84
C SER A 20 -7.94 -14.62 -9.51
N SER A 21 -8.30 -15.02 -8.28
CA SER A 21 -9.70 -15.04 -7.82
C SER A 21 -10.36 -13.67 -7.92
N PHE A 22 -9.71 -12.59 -7.47
CA PHE A 22 -10.26 -11.24 -7.54
C PHE A 22 -10.55 -10.79 -8.97
N LEU A 23 -9.67 -11.06 -9.92
CA LEU A 23 -9.88 -10.71 -11.33
C LEU A 23 -11.07 -11.49 -11.93
N LEU A 24 -11.14 -12.80 -11.65
CA LEU A 24 -12.24 -13.67 -12.10
C LEU A 24 -13.58 -13.29 -11.47
N GLU A 25 -13.60 -13.00 -10.16
CA GLU A 25 -14.79 -12.54 -9.41
C GLU A 25 -15.27 -11.15 -9.84
N THR A 26 -14.36 -10.22 -10.14
CA THR A 26 -14.71 -8.81 -10.41
C THR A 26 -15.13 -8.55 -11.84
N TYR A 27 -14.45 -9.16 -12.81
CA TYR A 27 -14.71 -8.92 -14.23
C TYR A 27 -15.56 -10.03 -14.86
N GLY A 28 -15.48 -11.26 -14.34
CA GLY A 28 -16.03 -12.44 -15.00
C GLY A 28 -15.08 -12.95 -16.11
N PRO A 29 -14.89 -14.27 -16.24
CA PRO A 29 -13.94 -14.86 -17.19
C PRO A 29 -14.25 -14.56 -18.66
N GLN A 30 -15.50 -14.24 -19.01
CA GLN A 30 -15.91 -13.82 -20.35
C GLN A 30 -15.51 -12.38 -20.71
N ASN A 31 -15.25 -11.51 -19.72
CA ASN A 31 -14.87 -10.10 -19.95
C ASN A 31 -13.36 -9.86 -19.76
N LEU A 32 -12.64 -10.78 -19.10
CA LEU A 32 -11.18 -10.77 -19.02
C LEU A 32 -10.58 -11.08 -20.39
N ASN A 33 -10.36 -10.05 -21.21
CA ASN A 33 -9.67 -10.18 -22.49
C ASN A 33 -8.15 -10.28 -22.27
N PRO A 34 -7.50 -11.44 -22.50
CA PRO A 34 -6.08 -11.62 -22.15
C PRO A 34 -5.13 -10.77 -23.00
N ARG A 35 -5.63 -10.18 -24.09
CA ARG A 35 -4.90 -9.23 -24.96
C ARG A 35 -4.91 -7.80 -24.42
N LYS A 36 -5.66 -7.52 -23.35
CA LYS A 36 -5.84 -6.18 -22.77
C LYS A 36 -5.20 -6.00 -21.39
N ILE A 37 -4.60 -7.05 -20.84
CA ILE A 37 -4.14 -7.11 -19.46
C ILE A 37 -2.62 -7.31 -19.39
N MET A 38 -1.92 -6.37 -18.76
CA MET A 38 -0.51 -6.48 -18.36
C MET A 38 -0.43 -6.85 -16.88
N ILE A 39 0.24 -7.96 -16.54
CA ILE A 39 0.54 -8.31 -15.14
C ILE A 39 2.02 -8.01 -14.87
N SER A 40 2.31 -7.24 -13.80
CA SER A 40 3.67 -6.84 -13.41
C SER A 40 4.01 -7.21 -11.96
N GLY A 41 5.29 -7.43 -11.66
CA GLY A 41 5.80 -7.48 -10.28
C GLY A 41 7.26 -7.94 -10.15
N PHE A 42 7.54 -8.82 -9.19
CA PHE A 42 8.88 -9.27 -8.84
C PHE A 42 9.37 -10.41 -9.75
N LYS A 43 10.57 -10.32 -10.38
CA LYS A 43 11.10 -11.42 -11.22
C LYS A 43 11.15 -12.78 -10.51
N ALA A 44 11.48 -12.81 -9.22
CA ALA A 44 11.51 -14.05 -8.41
C ALA A 44 10.12 -14.68 -8.14
N ALA A 45 9.02 -13.99 -8.44
CA ALA A 45 7.64 -14.47 -8.29
C ALA A 45 7.01 -14.93 -9.63
N GLY A 46 7.78 -14.93 -10.73
CA GLY A 46 7.27 -15.23 -12.07
C GLY A 46 6.65 -16.62 -12.22
N LYS A 47 7.18 -17.66 -11.54
CA LYS A 47 6.56 -19.00 -11.59
C LYS A 47 5.11 -18.95 -11.06
N ASN A 48 4.86 -18.20 -10.00
CA ASN A 48 3.52 -18.06 -9.42
C ASN A 48 2.58 -17.21 -10.30
N ALA A 49 3.11 -16.31 -11.12
CA ALA A 49 2.30 -15.62 -12.14
C ALA A 49 1.73 -16.62 -13.17
N ALA A 50 2.50 -17.62 -13.59
CA ALA A 50 2.02 -18.63 -14.53
C ALA A 50 1.20 -19.73 -13.84
N GLU A 51 1.62 -20.15 -12.64
CA GLU A 51 0.91 -21.13 -11.79
C GLU A 51 -0.56 -20.74 -11.56
N TYR A 52 -0.83 -19.46 -11.34
CA TYR A 52 -2.18 -18.92 -11.15
C TYR A 52 -2.84 -18.40 -12.42
N GLY A 53 -2.28 -18.72 -13.59
CA GLY A 53 -2.79 -18.34 -14.92
C GLY A 53 -2.78 -16.84 -15.20
N LEU A 54 -2.03 -16.04 -14.43
CA LEU A 54 -1.98 -14.59 -14.56
C LEU A 54 -1.14 -14.14 -15.77
N ALA A 55 0.12 -14.57 -15.85
CA ALA A 55 1.04 -14.28 -16.97
C ALA A 55 2.28 -15.18 -16.94
N TRP A 56 2.94 -15.36 -18.09
CA TRP A 56 3.99 -16.37 -18.30
C TRP A 56 5.41 -15.78 -18.19
N PRO A 57 6.35 -16.23 -17.34
CA PRO A 57 7.71 -15.70 -17.40
C PRO A 57 8.42 -16.06 -18.72
N GLU A 58 9.39 -15.24 -19.14
CA GLU A 58 10.17 -15.35 -20.40
C GLU A 58 10.78 -16.75 -20.64
N GLU A 59 11.19 -17.40 -19.56
CA GLU A 59 11.92 -18.67 -19.52
C GLU A 59 10.99 -19.86 -19.16
N TYR A 60 9.66 -19.69 -19.20
CA TYR A 60 8.69 -20.69 -18.73
C TYR A 60 8.45 -21.83 -19.73
N VAL A 61 8.56 -23.06 -19.24
CA VAL A 61 8.07 -24.26 -19.90
C VAL A 61 6.99 -24.86 -19.00
N PRO A 62 5.75 -25.09 -19.49
CA PRO A 62 4.71 -25.71 -18.67
C PRO A 62 5.06 -27.16 -18.34
N GLU A 63 5.18 -27.46 -17.05
CA GLU A 63 5.38 -28.81 -16.50
C GLU A 63 4.03 -29.56 -16.35
N GLY A 64 2.90 -28.87 -16.49
CA GLY A 64 1.55 -29.45 -16.37
C GLY A 64 1.06 -29.62 -14.92
N ASN A 65 1.92 -29.35 -13.94
CA ASN A 65 1.61 -29.39 -12.50
C ASN A 65 0.96 -28.07 -11.99
N GLU A 66 0.66 -27.15 -12.89
CA GLU A 66 0.36 -25.76 -12.54
C GLU A 66 -1.15 -25.52 -12.34
N ARG A 67 -1.48 -24.61 -11.43
CA ARG A 67 -2.81 -24.41 -10.87
C ARG A 67 -3.74 -23.59 -11.79
N TYR A 68 -3.63 -23.77 -13.11
CA TYR A 68 -4.34 -23.01 -14.14
C TYR A 68 -5.85 -22.94 -13.84
N PRO A 69 -6.44 -21.74 -13.69
CA PRO A 69 -7.85 -21.58 -13.38
C PRO A 69 -8.72 -21.92 -14.60
N ILE A 70 -9.06 -23.20 -14.67
CA ILE A 70 -10.37 -23.66 -15.10
C ILE A 70 -11.43 -22.97 -14.21
N LEU A 71 -11.92 -21.79 -14.61
CA LEU A 71 -13.32 -21.37 -14.40
C LEU A 71 -14.02 -20.85 -15.83
N HIS A 72 -15.27 -21.83 -17.55
CA HIS A 72 -15.98 -23.09 -18.03
C HIS A 72 -15.84 -23.34 -19.54
N ASN A 73 -15.76 -24.63 -19.83
CA ASN A 73 -16.62 -25.29 -20.80
C ASN A 73 -17.54 -26.28 -20.06
N LEU A 74 -18.85 -26.26 -20.29
CA LEU A 74 -19.82 -27.14 -19.60
C LEU A 74 -19.74 -28.63 -19.99
N GLN A 75 -18.92 -28.97 -21.01
CA GLN A 75 -18.77 -30.31 -21.57
C GLN A 75 -17.30 -30.78 -21.64
N THR A 76 -16.33 -29.85 -21.65
CA THR A 76 -14.88 -30.16 -21.61
C THR A 76 -14.11 -29.45 -20.48
N GLY A 77 -14.82 -28.79 -19.56
CA GLY A 77 -14.28 -28.15 -18.35
C GLY A 77 -13.58 -26.81 -18.57
N MET A 78 -12.59 -26.75 -19.46
CA MET A 78 -11.52 -25.76 -19.44
C MET A 78 -11.92 -24.29 -19.71
N TYR A 79 -11.17 -23.38 -19.09
CA TYR A 79 -11.07 -21.96 -19.43
C TYR A 79 -9.57 -21.63 -19.74
N GLY A 80 -9.17 -20.35 -19.89
CA GLY A 80 -7.80 -19.95 -20.33
C GLY A 80 -7.08 -18.92 -19.41
N PRO A 81 -5.82 -18.54 -19.73
CA PRO A 81 -5.03 -17.61 -18.91
C PRO A 81 -5.53 -16.15 -19.00
N ILE A 82 -5.35 -15.40 -17.91
CA ILE A 82 -5.82 -14.03 -17.70
C ILE A 82 -4.99 -13.00 -18.49
N SER A 83 -3.74 -13.31 -18.85
CA SER A 83 -2.96 -12.55 -19.84
C SER A 83 -2.34 -13.50 -20.86
N GLN A 84 -2.32 -13.08 -22.14
CA GLN A 84 -1.60 -13.78 -23.20
C GLN A 84 -0.10 -13.42 -23.23
N TYR A 85 0.33 -12.46 -22.41
CA TYR A 85 1.66 -11.86 -22.50
C TYR A 85 2.63 -12.41 -21.45
N PRO A 86 3.94 -12.20 -21.66
CA PRO A 86 4.92 -12.46 -20.65
C PRO A 86 4.70 -11.64 -19.37
N TYR A 87 5.10 -12.20 -18.23
CA TYR A 87 5.04 -11.54 -16.94
C TYR A 87 6.04 -10.37 -16.88
N ALA A 88 5.52 -9.15 -16.72
CA ALA A 88 6.31 -7.94 -16.70
C ALA A 88 7.10 -7.86 -15.38
N THR A 89 8.42 -7.66 -15.47
CA THR A 89 9.28 -7.64 -14.28
C THR A 89 10.30 -6.51 -14.33
N TYR A 90 10.61 -5.94 -13.16
CA TYR A 90 11.60 -4.87 -13.03
C TYR A 90 12.93 -5.25 -13.70
N GLY A 91 13.36 -4.44 -14.68
CA GLY A 91 14.58 -4.66 -15.44
C GLY A 91 14.48 -5.68 -16.60
N SER A 92 13.31 -6.23 -16.91
CA SER A 92 13.11 -7.10 -18.09
C SER A 92 13.19 -6.34 -19.41
N SER A 93 13.48 -7.09 -20.48
CA SER A 93 13.36 -6.68 -21.88
C SER A 93 11.98 -6.08 -22.19
N TYR A 94 10.92 -6.63 -21.60
CA TYR A 94 9.55 -6.17 -21.80
C TYR A 94 9.25 -4.84 -21.11
N CYS A 95 9.67 -4.68 -19.85
CA CYS A 95 9.53 -3.42 -19.10
C CYS A 95 10.46 -2.30 -19.59
N THR A 96 11.49 -2.59 -20.39
CA THR A 96 12.49 -1.59 -20.82
C THR A 96 12.49 -1.30 -22.32
N GLY A 97 12.32 -2.31 -23.20
CA GLY A 97 12.41 -2.13 -24.66
C GLY A 97 11.13 -2.46 -25.46
N SER A 98 10.45 -3.58 -25.17
CA SER A 98 9.41 -4.11 -26.08
C SER A 98 8.15 -3.23 -26.18
N ASN A 99 7.49 -3.25 -27.35
CA ASN A 99 6.15 -2.66 -27.56
C ASN A 99 4.99 -3.62 -27.18
N LEU A 100 5.27 -4.75 -26.53
CA LEU A 100 4.37 -5.90 -26.45
C LEU A 100 3.01 -5.62 -25.77
N TYR A 101 2.98 -4.77 -24.74
CA TYR A 101 1.77 -4.40 -24.00
C TYR A 101 1.05 -3.16 -24.57
N LYS A 102 1.41 -2.64 -25.75
CA LYS A 102 0.94 -1.32 -26.25
C LYS A 102 -0.59 -1.16 -26.35
N ASP A 103 -1.32 -2.27 -26.44
CA ASP A 103 -2.77 -2.27 -26.61
C ASP A 103 -3.50 -2.65 -25.30
N CYS A 104 -2.78 -2.81 -24.18
CA CYS A 104 -3.37 -3.12 -22.87
C CYS A 104 -3.96 -1.88 -22.18
N SER A 105 -5.20 -2.00 -21.72
CA SER A 105 -5.93 -0.98 -20.93
C SER A 105 -6.05 -1.33 -19.44
N LEU A 106 -5.51 -2.47 -19.01
CA LEU A 106 -5.47 -2.89 -17.61
C LEU A 106 -4.05 -3.23 -17.18
N LEU A 107 -3.57 -2.59 -16.11
CA LEU A 107 -2.32 -2.95 -15.42
C LEU A 107 -2.65 -3.59 -14.07
N CYS A 108 -2.28 -4.85 -13.87
CA CYS A 108 -2.28 -5.48 -12.54
C CYS A 108 -0.85 -5.50 -11.99
N LYS A 109 -0.53 -4.57 -11.08
CA LYS A 109 0.79 -4.48 -10.42
C LYS A 109 0.77 -5.26 -9.10
N ILE A 110 1.47 -6.38 -9.05
CA ILE A 110 1.55 -7.26 -7.89
C ILE A 110 2.78 -6.87 -7.05
N SER A 111 2.58 -5.86 -6.20
CA SER A 111 3.60 -5.23 -5.34
C SER A 111 4.77 -4.58 -6.12
N VAL A 112 5.74 -4.00 -5.38
CA VAL A 112 6.89 -3.26 -5.93
C VAL A 112 8.17 -3.62 -5.17
N LEU A 113 9.30 -3.62 -5.88
CA LEU A 113 10.64 -3.81 -5.33
C LEU A 113 11.15 -2.53 -4.63
N ARG A 114 11.22 -2.55 -3.29
CA ARG A 114 12.14 -1.65 -2.56
C ARG A 114 13.57 -2.14 -2.84
N LEU A 115 14.42 -1.27 -3.38
CA LEU A 115 15.81 -1.62 -3.76
C LEU A 115 16.65 -2.01 -2.54
N LYS A 116 17.77 -2.72 -2.76
CA LYS A 116 18.78 -2.96 -1.71
C LYS A 116 19.46 -1.64 -1.34
N GLN A 117 19.76 -1.41 -0.06
CA GLN A 117 20.42 -0.17 0.35
C GLN A 117 21.83 0.02 -0.24
N THR A 118 22.53 -1.07 -0.62
CA THR A 118 23.77 -0.96 -1.41
C THR A 118 23.54 -0.38 -2.81
N THR A 119 22.44 -0.74 -3.47
CA THR A 119 22.05 -0.18 -4.78
C THR A 119 21.62 1.28 -4.64
N VAL A 120 20.84 1.61 -3.61
CA VAL A 120 20.39 2.99 -3.35
C VAL A 120 21.59 3.88 -3.04
N LEU A 121 22.46 3.49 -2.11
CA LEU A 121 23.65 4.26 -1.75
C LEU A 121 24.57 4.48 -2.97
N GLY A 122 24.79 3.44 -3.78
CA GLY A 122 25.53 3.57 -5.04
C GLY A 122 24.90 4.56 -6.02
N GLN A 123 23.56 4.53 -6.17
CA GLN A 123 22.84 5.53 -6.97
C GLN A 123 22.95 6.95 -6.41
N ILE A 124 22.98 7.13 -5.08
CA ILE A 124 23.18 8.44 -4.45
C ILE A 124 24.59 8.94 -4.74
N CYS A 125 25.63 8.16 -4.43
CA CYS A 125 27.03 8.55 -4.62
C CYS A 125 27.36 8.88 -6.09
N CYS A 126 26.73 8.21 -7.06
CA CYS A 126 26.91 8.48 -8.49
C CYS A 126 26.05 9.62 -9.04
N ARG A 127 25.04 10.12 -8.31
CA ARG A 127 24.11 11.19 -8.77
C ARG A 127 24.21 12.49 -7.97
N ASN A 128 24.68 12.42 -6.73
CA ASN A 128 24.80 13.56 -5.83
C ASN A 128 26.25 13.66 -5.32
N HIS A 129 27.05 14.46 -6.01
CA HIS A 129 28.45 14.69 -5.64
C HIS A 129 28.59 15.29 -4.23
N GLN A 130 27.70 16.20 -3.83
CA GLN A 130 27.74 16.79 -2.49
C GLN A 130 27.53 15.73 -1.39
N PHE A 131 26.66 14.75 -1.61
CA PHE A 131 26.52 13.61 -0.67
C PHE A 131 27.82 12.81 -0.57
N LEU A 132 28.49 12.54 -1.71
CA LEU A 132 29.75 11.80 -1.72
C LEU A 132 30.88 12.56 -1.02
N GLU A 133 31.02 13.86 -1.25
CA GLU A 133 32.04 14.67 -0.57
C GLU A 133 31.73 14.86 0.93
N ASN A 134 30.46 15.07 1.31
CA ASN A 134 30.04 15.09 2.72
C ASN A 134 30.37 13.76 3.41
N LEU A 135 30.14 12.62 2.74
CA LEU A 135 30.48 11.30 3.26
C LEU A 135 32.00 11.11 3.38
N LYS A 136 32.80 11.62 2.44
CA LYS A 136 34.27 11.60 2.53
C LYS A 136 34.81 12.45 3.66
N SER A 137 34.24 13.64 3.90
CA SER A 137 34.70 14.59 4.92
C SER A 137 34.33 14.20 6.36
N MET A 138 33.48 13.20 6.56
CA MET A 138 33.20 12.65 7.88
C MET A 138 34.43 11.93 8.47
N ASP A 139 34.60 12.06 9.80
CA ASP A 139 35.50 11.21 10.60
C ASP A 139 35.30 9.73 10.26
N GLU A 140 36.39 8.97 10.22
CA GLU A 140 36.36 7.58 9.76
C GLU A 140 35.52 6.67 10.67
N SER A 141 35.60 6.85 11.99
CA SER A 141 34.85 6.03 12.95
C SER A 141 33.34 6.33 12.87
N TYR A 142 32.99 7.60 12.73
CA TYR A 142 31.61 8.05 12.55
C TYR A 142 31.04 7.62 11.18
N ARG A 143 31.81 7.76 10.11
CA ARG A 143 31.47 7.31 8.75
C ARG A 143 31.22 5.80 8.70
N ALA A 144 32.10 5.01 9.30
CA ALA A 144 31.94 3.56 9.40
C ALA A 144 30.63 3.19 10.14
N ARG A 145 30.33 3.89 11.24
CA ARG A 145 29.07 3.74 11.98
C ARG A 145 27.85 4.12 11.12
N GLN A 146 27.87 5.22 10.38
CA GLN A 146 26.76 5.60 9.49
C GLN A 146 26.51 4.57 8.39
N LEU A 147 27.57 4.07 7.75
CA LEU A 147 27.46 3.00 6.75
C LEU A 147 26.92 1.70 7.35
N GLN A 148 27.34 1.34 8.58
CA GLN A 148 26.78 0.20 9.31
C GLN A 148 25.28 0.39 9.60
N LEU A 149 24.85 1.60 9.98
CA LEU A 149 23.44 1.92 10.23
C LEU A 149 22.59 1.83 8.95
N ILE A 150 23.12 2.27 7.82
CA ILE A 150 22.51 2.13 6.49
C ILE A 150 22.32 0.65 6.12
N PHE A 151 23.37 -0.17 6.21
CA PHE A 151 23.33 -1.54 5.72
C PHE A 151 22.65 -2.53 6.69
N ALA A 152 22.80 -2.37 8.00
CA ALA A 152 22.23 -3.29 8.99
C ALA A 152 20.81 -2.91 9.46
N PHE A 153 20.48 -1.62 9.48
CA PHE A 153 19.20 -1.10 10.00
C PHE A 153 18.36 -0.36 8.95
N GLY A 154 18.64 -0.58 7.67
CA GLY A 154 17.81 -0.07 6.57
C GLY A 154 17.89 1.44 6.34
N ALA A 155 18.86 2.13 6.93
CA ALA A 155 19.01 3.59 7.02
C ALA A 155 18.05 4.31 7.99
N ASP A 156 17.01 3.65 8.50
CA ASP A 156 16.03 4.15 9.50
C ASP A 156 16.66 4.68 10.82
N ARG A 157 17.97 4.46 11.02
CA ARG A 157 18.75 4.89 12.20
C ARG A 157 20.04 5.63 11.85
N SER A 158 20.23 5.98 10.58
CA SER A 158 21.38 6.77 10.12
C SER A 158 20.96 8.22 9.90
N ASP A 159 21.91 9.14 10.04
CA ASP A 159 21.72 10.57 9.78
C ASP A 159 21.47 10.89 8.29
N PHE A 160 21.41 9.85 7.45
CA PHE A 160 21.07 9.88 6.03
C PHE A 160 19.70 9.24 5.71
N SER A 161 18.89 8.91 6.73
CA SER A 161 17.57 8.25 6.60
C SER A 161 16.72 8.81 5.47
N ASP A 162 16.54 10.12 5.47
CA ASP A 162 15.53 10.82 4.66
C ASP A 162 15.98 10.90 3.20
N ILE A 163 17.28 11.13 2.97
CA ILE A 163 17.90 11.12 1.63
C ILE A 163 17.81 9.71 1.02
N ILE A 164 18.02 8.68 1.85
CA ILE A 164 17.96 7.28 1.40
C ILE A 164 16.51 6.86 1.14
N GLU A 165 15.54 7.25 1.97
CA GLU A 165 14.13 6.97 1.66
C GLU A 165 13.68 7.71 0.40
N ASP A 166 13.93 9.02 0.28
CA ASP A 166 13.57 9.81 -0.90
C ASP A 166 14.12 9.21 -2.20
N VAL A 167 15.41 8.85 -2.24
CA VAL A 167 16.00 8.27 -3.46
C VAL A 167 15.48 6.86 -3.74
N THR A 168 15.15 6.08 -2.70
CA THR A 168 14.45 4.80 -2.86
C THR A 168 13.04 5.00 -3.43
N LEU A 169 12.31 5.99 -2.91
CA LEU A 169 10.95 6.34 -3.26
C LEU A 169 10.87 6.85 -4.71
N ARG A 170 11.67 7.86 -5.07
CA ARG A 170 11.72 8.41 -6.43
C ARG A 170 12.12 7.36 -7.47
N THR A 171 13.00 6.42 -7.13
CA THR A 171 13.38 5.33 -8.03
C THR A 171 12.28 4.28 -8.18
N ALA A 172 11.51 3.99 -7.12
CA ALA A 172 10.34 3.12 -7.20
C ALA A 172 9.14 3.79 -7.91
N MET A 173 8.96 5.10 -7.76
CA MET A 173 7.98 5.88 -8.53
C MET A 173 8.31 5.83 -10.02
N ALA A 174 9.58 6.02 -10.39
CA ALA A 174 10.01 6.00 -11.79
C ALA A 174 9.72 4.66 -12.50
N ASP A 175 9.82 3.52 -11.80
CA ASP A 175 9.39 2.20 -12.33
C ASP A 175 7.89 2.20 -12.68
N VAL A 176 7.04 2.48 -11.69
CA VAL A 176 5.58 2.41 -11.83
C VAL A 176 5.05 3.43 -12.84
N ILE A 177 5.60 4.65 -12.83
CA ILE A 177 5.25 5.71 -13.79
C ILE A 177 5.66 5.30 -15.21
N GLN A 178 6.82 4.64 -15.41
CA GLN A 178 7.23 4.15 -16.72
C GLN A 178 6.34 3.01 -17.23
N GLU A 179 5.88 2.10 -16.36
CA GLU A 179 4.93 1.05 -16.76
C GLU A 179 3.58 1.64 -17.20
N ILE A 180 2.99 2.54 -16.39
CA ILE A 180 1.71 3.19 -16.73
C ILE A 180 1.86 4.01 -18.03
N ASN A 181 2.92 4.81 -18.16
CA ASN A 181 3.18 5.60 -19.35
C ASN A 181 3.46 4.74 -20.60
N ARG A 182 4.00 3.52 -20.47
CA ARG A 182 4.18 2.58 -21.61
C ARG A 182 2.86 2.08 -22.20
N LEU A 183 1.79 2.07 -21.41
CA LEU A 183 0.45 1.78 -21.87
C LEU A 183 -0.16 3.03 -22.54
N ARG A 184 0.00 4.22 -21.94
CA ARG A 184 -0.51 5.50 -22.49
C ARG A 184 0.13 5.90 -23.83
N ILE A 185 1.45 5.82 -23.94
CA ILE A 185 2.21 6.56 -24.97
C ILE A 185 2.17 5.92 -26.36
N ARG A 186 1.88 4.62 -26.49
CA ARG A 186 2.17 3.87 -27.72
C ARG A 186 1.08 3.87 -28.78
N ASN A 187 -0.04 4.52 -28.48
CA ASN A 187 -1.05 4.97 -29.44
C ASN A 187 -1.42 6.43 -29.09
N TRP A 188 -0.44 7.28 -28.73
CA TRP A 188 -0.68 8.66 -28.29
C TRP A 188 -1.54 9.41 -29.32
N CYS A 189 -2.57 10.12 -28.83
CA CYS A 189 -3.58 10.77 -29.66
C CYS A 189 -2.99 11.74 -30.70
N ASP A 190 -3.02 11.35 -31.97
CA ASP A 190 -3.02 12.29 -33.11
C ASP A 190 -4.29 13.18 -33.09
N ASN A 191 -5.38 12.65 -32.52
CA ASN A 191 -6.67 13.34 -32.32
C ASN A 191 -7.03 13.38 -30.82
N PRO A 192 -7.03 14.56 -30.17
CA PRO A 192 -7.37 14.68 -28.74
C PRO A 192 -8.76 14.17 -28.35
N ALA A 193 -9.73 14.07 -29.27
CA ALA A 193 -11.05 13.51 -28.98
C ALA A 193 -11.02 12.00 -28.69
N ASP A 194 -9.94 11.30 -29.05
CA ASP A 194 -9.76 9.87 -28.78
C ASP A 194 -9.13 9.58 -27.40
N ALA A 195 -8.82 10.59 -26.59
CA ALA A 195 -8.06 10.45 -25.34
C ALA A 195 -8.58 9.36 -24.38
N GLY A 196 -9.90 9.31 -24.15
CA GLY A 196 -10.53 8.30 -23.27
C GLY A 196 -10.46 6.85 -23.79
N LYS A 197 -10.03 6.62 -25.04
CA LYS A 197 -9.74 5.28 -25.56
C LYS A 197 -8.38 4.73 -25.06
N TYR A 198 -7.60 5.57 -24.37
CA TYR A 198 -6.28 5.27 -23.83
C TYR A 198 -6.23 5.40 -22.30
N ASP A 199 -7.40 5.47 -21.65
CA ASP A 199 -7.52 5.35 -20.20
C ASP A 199 -7.09 3.95 -19.74
N ILE A 200 -6.36 3.89 -18.62
CA ILE A 200 -5.80 2.65 -18.08
C ILE A 200 -6.22 2.50 -16.63
N THR A 201 -6.93 1.41 -16.36
CA THR A 201 -7.22 0.99 -14.98
C THR A 201 -5.96 0.34 -14.38
N VAL A 202 -5.58 0.77 -13.17
CA VAL A 202 -4.44 0.20 -12.43
C VAL A 202 -4.91 -0.51 -11.18
N ILE A 203 -4.85 -1.85 -11.19
CA ILE A 203 -5.12 -2.70 -10.02
C ILE A 203 -3.80 -2.92 -9.29
N TRP A 204 -3.69 -2.43 -8.05
CA TRP A 204 -2.43 -2.50 -7.29
C TRP A 204 -2.55 -3.38 -6.05
N ALA A 205 -1.96 -4.59 -6.11
CA ALA A 205 -1.94 -5.50 -4.97
C ALA A 205 -0.81 -5.13 -3.99
N LEU A 206 -1.12 -4.21 -3.07
CA LEU A 206 -0.23 -3.72 -2.02
C LEU A 206 -0.71 -4.09 -0.61
N ARG A 207 0.14 -3.78 0.37
CA ARG A 207 -0.22 -3.76 1.80
C ARG A 207 -0.07 -2.33 2.26
N GLY A 208 -1.20 -1.70 2.58
CA GLY A 208 -1.35 -0.32 3.00
C GLY A 208 -2.74 -0.15 3.62
N ARG A 209 -2.99 1.01 4.23
CA ARG A 209 -4.33 1.52 4.56
C ARG A 209 -4.99 2.11 3.31
N LYS A 210 -6.26 2.51 3.40
CA LYS A 210 -6.91 3.35 2.38
C LYS A 210 -6.24 4.71 2.35
N GLN A 211 -5.95 5.23 1.15
CA GLN A 211 -5.39 6.58 0.98
C GLN A 211 -6.32 7.64 1.61
N GLY A 212 -5.73 8.66 2.24
CA GLY A 212 -6.47 9.70 2.97
C GLY A 212 -6.99 9.35 4.36
N GLU A 213 -6.94 8.08 4.80
CA GLU A 213 -7.47 7.66 6.12
C GLU A 213 -6.40 7.54 7.23
N TYR A 214 -5.23 8.13 7.04
CA TYR A 214 -4.10 8.09 7.95
C TYR A 214 -3.23 9.34 7.87
N ASP A 215 -2.50 9.64 8.94
CA ASP A 215 -1.56 10.75 9.02
C ASP A 215 -0.33 10.51 8.11
N LEU A 216 0.12 11.54 7.40
CA LEU A 216 1.29 11.47 6.53
C LEU A 216 2.60 11.25 7.30
N ALA A 217 2.68 11.64 8.58
CA ALA A 217 3.81 11.28 9.44
C ALA A 217 3.90 9.76 9.72
N ASP A 218 2.78 9.07 9.57
CA ASP A 218 2.57 7.67 9.91
C ASP A 218 2.67 6.75 8.67
N GLU A 219 2.92 7.30 7.48
CA GLU A 219 2.88 6.60 6.19
C GLU A 219 4.03 5.59 6.01
N ASP A 220 3.75 4.36 5.59
CA ASP A 220 4.80 3.42 5.18
C ASP A 220 5.26 3.64 3.72
N PHE A 221 6.45 3.12 3.39
CA PHE A 221 7.04 3.25 2.06
C PHE A 221 6.10 2.89 0.89
N TYR A 222 5.19 1.93 1.04
CA TYR A 222 4.22 1.53 0.01
C TYR A 222 2.99 2.44 -0.02
N GLU A 223 2.52 2.87 1.14
CA GLU A 223 1.48 3.89 1.31
C GLU A 223 1.91 5.22 0.65
N LYS A 224 3.14 5.65 0.94
CA LYS A 224 3.86 6.81 0.38
C LYS A 224 4.07 6.71 -1.14
N LEU A 225 4.60 5.58 -1.62
CA LEU A 225 4.80 5.32 -3.04
C LEU A 225 3.49 5.39 -3.83
N MET A 226 2.43 4.77 -3.31
CA MET A 226 1.12 4.77 -3.95
C MET A 226 0.53 6.18 -4.02
N ARG A 227 0.55 6.92 -2.89
CA ARG A 227 0.11 8.32 -2.82
C ARG A 227 0.85 9.20 -3.82
N ARG A 228 2.19 9.14 -3.85
CA ARG A 228 3.02 9.94 -4.76
C ARG A 228 2.83 9.60 -6.24
N VAL A 229 2.45 8.36 -6.57
CA VAL A 229 2.10 7.97 -7.95
C VAL A 229 0.72 8.50 -8.34
N MET A 230 -0.26 8.49 -7.43
CA MET A 230 -1.57 9.13 -7.65
C MET A 230 -1.43 10.64 -7.87
N GLU A 231 -0.69 11.32 -6.98
CA GLU A 231 -0.35 12.75 -7.13
C GLU A 231 0.29 13.08 -8.48
N TYR A 232 1.20 12.22 -8.99
CA TYR A 232 1.86 12.42 -10.28
C TYR A 232 0.90 12.32 -11.47
N PHE A 233 -0.15 11.49 -11.38
CA PHE A 233 -1.17 11.36 -12.43
C PHE A 233 -2.39 12.27 -12.23
N GLY A 234 -2.43 13.05 -11.14
CA GLY A 234 -3.52 13.97 -10.80
C GLY A 234 -4.72 13.32 -10.12
N SER A 235 -4.61 12.07 -9.67
CA SER A 235 -5.72 11.28 -9.13
C SER A 235 -6.03 11.63 -7.67
N ASP A 236 -7.29 11.94 -7.35
CA ASP A 236 -7.75 12.27 -6.00
C ASP A 236 -8.15 11.00 -5.19
N PRO A 237 -7.53 10.72 -4.02
CA PRO A 237 -8.00 9.70 -3.09
C PRO A 237 -9.46 9.83 -2.60
N ALA A 238 -10.08 11.01 -2.74
CA ALA A 238 -11.46 11.26 -2.37
C ALA A 238 -12.47 10.96 -3.51
N ASP A 239 -12.07 11.00 -4.78
CA ASP A 239 -12.96 10.57 -5.87
C ASP A 239 -12.92 9.04 -6.04
N LYS A 240 -14.10 8.43 -5.99
CA LYS A 240 -14.35 7.01 -6.25
C LYS A 240 -14.03 6.59 -7.70
N ASN A 241 -14.00 7.55 -8.64
CA ASN A 241 -13.67 7.32 -10.05
C ASN A 241 -12.16 7.12 -10.23
N ASP A 242 -11.37 7.98 -9.57
CA ASP A 242 -9.91 7.93 -9.54
C ASP A 242 -9.37 6.82 -8.63
N TYR A 243 -10.02 6.59 -7.49
CA TYR A 243 -9.51 5.69 -6.47
C TYR A 243 -10.57 4.81 -5.79
N ARG A 244 -10.37 3.49 -5.89
CA ARG A 244 -11.14 2.48 -5.16
C ARG A 244 -10.22 1.60 -4.30
N TYR A 245 -10.29 1.78 -2.99
CA TYR A 245 -9.64 0.86 -2.05
C TYR A 245 -10.43 -0.44 -1.88
N ILE A 246 -9.72 -1.57 -1.81
CA ILE A 246 -10.29 -2.89 -1.56
C ILE A 246 -9.51 -3.54 -0.40
N PRO A 247 -10.10 -3.72 0.79
CA PRO A 247 -9.38 -4.20 1.97
C PRO A 247 -8.99 -5.67 1.86
N SER A 248 -7.73 -6.00 2.17
CA SER A 248 -7.25 -7.38 2.17
C SER A 248 -7.90 -8.21 3.29
N LYS A 249 -8.64 -9.26 2.90
CA LYS A 249 -9.19 -10.27 3.81
C LYS A 249 -8.11 -11.15 4.50
N LEU A 250 -6.85 -11.12 4.04
CA LEU A 250 -5.74 -11.88 4.67
C LEU A 250 -5.00 -11.07 5.74
N HIS A 251 -4.54 -9.87 5.36
CA HIS A 251 -3.64 -9.06 6.17
C HIS A 251 -4.07 -7.59 6.17
N PRO A 252 -5.25 -7.27 6.74
CA PRO A 252 -5.70 -5.89 6.85
C PRO A 252 -4.67 -5.09 7.64
N ARG A 253 -4.16 -3.99 7.08
CA ARG A 253 -3.26 -3.05 7.78
C ARG A 253 -4.09 -2.15 8.69
N ARG A 254 -4.60 -2.77 9.75
CA ARG A 254 -5.41 -2.14 10.79
C ARG A 254 -4.72 -0.95 11.45
N LYS A 255 -5.49 0.09 11.81
CA LYS A 255 -5.03 1.22 12.62
C LYS A 255 -4.59 0.75 14.02
N THR A 256 -3.89 1.59 14.76
CA THR A 256 -3.36 1.27 16.09
C THR A 256 -4.48 0.93 17.10
N THR A 257 -5.62 1.60 16.98
CA THR A 257 -6.89 1.35 17.68
C THR A 257 -7.56 0.01 17.32
N GLU A 258 -7.37 -0.49 16.11
CA GLU A 258 -8.00 -1.72 15.60
C GLU A 258 -7.10 -2.98 15.79
N LYS A 259 -5.83 -2.76 16.11
CA LYS A 259 -4.81 -3.82 16.20
C LYS A 259 -4.92 -4.58 17.51
N GLN A 260 -5.74 -5.64 17.47
CA GLN A 260 -5.97 -6.60 18.57
C GLN A 260 -4.68 -6.99 19.31
N GLY A 261 -4.77 -7.09 20.63
CA GLY A 261 -3.65 -7.36 21.53
C GLY A 261 -2.81 -6.14 21.91
N THR A 262 -2.86 -5.03 21.17
CA THR A 262 -2.17 -3.79 21.58
C THR A 262 -2.90 -3.06 22.71
N LEU A 263 -2.15 -2.30 23.51
CA LEU A 263 -2.74 -1.40 24.51
C LEU A 263 -3.64 -0.34 23.88
N MET A 264 -3.28 0.19 22.70
CA MET A 264 -4.10 1.20 22.01
C MET A 264 -5.47 0.66 21.60
N CYS A 265 -5.55 -0.62 21.20
CA CYS A 265 -6.81 -1.29 20.93
C CYS A 265 -7.68 -1.48 22.19
N LYS A 266 -7.08 -1.74 23.36
CA LYS A 266 -7.81 -1.74 24.63
C LYS A 266 -8.33 -0.35 25.01
N ILE A 267 -7.54 0.70 24.77
CA ILE A 267 -7.92 2.10 25.02
C ILE A 267 -9.11 2.51 24.15
N ALA A 268 -9.06 2.20 22.84
CA ALA A 268 -10.14 2.46 21.91
C ALA A 268 -11.43 1.76 22.33
N ALA A 269 -11.39 0.43 22.50
CA ALA A 269 -12.57 -0.35 22.88
C ALA A 269 -13.19 0.07 24.23
N TRP A 270 -12.37 0.48 25.21
CA TRP A 270 -12.87 1.00 26.49
C TRP A 270 -13.59 2.35 26.33
N TRP A 271 -13.04 3.25 25.51
CA TRP A 271 -13.64 4.55 25.23
C TRP A 271 -14.90 4.43 24.35
N GLU A 272 -14.89 3.55 23.36
CA GLU A 272 -16.04 3.19 22.53
C GLU A 272 -17.20 2.64 23.36
N ALA A 273 -16.92 1.84 24.40
CA ALA A 273 -17.91 1.29 25.32
C ALA A 273 -18.53 2.32 26.31
N LEU A 274 -17.95 3.51 26.47
CA LEU A 274 -18.57 4.56 27.31
C LEU A 274 -19.86 5.12 26.67
N PRO A 275 -20.91 5.43 27.45
CA PRO A 275 -22.04 6.22 26.97
C PRO A 275 -21.60 7.61 26.47
N TYR A 276 -22.34 8.17 25.51
CA TYR A 276 -22.16 9.55 25.08
C TYR A 276 -22.46 10.53 26.22
N GLY A 277 -21.73 11.65 26.29
CA GLY A 277 -21.82 12.60 27.41
C GLY A 277 -21.24 12.09 28.74
N LYS A 278 -20.71 10.86 28.80
CA LYS A 278 -20.10 10.32 30.02
C LYS A 278 -18.80 11.06 30.33
N GLU A 279 -18.71 11.63 31.53
CA GLU A 279 -17.45 12.11 32.09
C GLU A 279 -16.57 10.96 32.58
N TYR A 280 -15.26 11.08 32.33
CA TYR A 280 -14.20 10.17 32.77
C TYR A 280 -12.88 10.93 32.95
N THR A 281 -11.89 10.31 33.59
CA THR A 281 -10.52 10.81 33.65
C THR A 281 -9.53 9.79 33.08
N LEU A 282 -8.30 10.25 32.81
CA LEU A 282 -7.17 9.37 32.48
C LEU A 282 -6.74 8.43 33.63
N ALA A 283 -7.32 8.54 34.84
CA ALA A 283 -7.16 7.52 35.88
C ALA A 283 -8.17 6.37 35.69
N ASP A 284 -9.42 6.69 35.41
CA ASP A 284 -10.49 5.71 35.17
C ASP A 284 -10.22 4.88 33.93
N MET A 285 -9.78 5.54 32.85
CA MET A 285 -9.33 4.86 31.62
C MET A 285 -8.12 3.95 31.87
N ALA A 286 -7.16 4.38 32.70
CA ALA A 286 -5.97 3.58 33.01
C ALA A 286 -6.34 2.32 33.80
N ALA A 287 -7.20 2.45 34.81
CA ALA A 287 -7.75 1.33 35.55
C ALA A 287 -8.55 0.39 34.65
N GLY A 288 -9.44 0.94 33.80
CA GLY A 288 -10.30 0.19 32.89
C GLY A 288 -9.57 -0.65 31.84
N VAL A 289 -8.36 -0.26 31.43
CA VAL A 289 -7.51 -1.06 30.52
C VAL A 289 -6.39 -1.85 31.23
N GLY A 290 -6.32 -1.77 32.57
CA GLY A 290 -5.37 -2.51 33.40
C GLY A 290 -3.92 -2.00 33.36
N VAL A 291 -3.71 -0.68 33.29
CA VAL A 291 -2.37 -0.06 33.27
C VAL A 291 -2.24 1.11 34.24
N ASN A 292 -1.00 1.56 34.50
CA ASN A 292 -0.77 2.81 35.23
C ASN A 292 -0.94 4.05 34.32
N LYS A 293 -1.36 5.18 34.92
CA LYS A 293 -1.62 6.45 34.21
C LYS A 293 -0.41 7.01 33.43
N LYS A 294 0.83 6.70 33.84
CA LYS A 294 2.05 7.12 33.12
C LYS A 294 2.18 6.37 31.80
N LEU A 295 1.95 5.06 31.79
CA LEU A 295 1.94 4.24 30.57
C LEU A 295 0.76 4.59 29.65
N LEU A 296 -0.42 4.87 30.20
CA LEU A 296 -1.57 5.37 29.41
C LEU A 296 -1.20 6.69 28.70
N SER A 297 -0.74 7.70 29.46
CA SER A 297 -0.36 9.01 28.93
C SER A 297 0.77 8.92 27.89
N ALA A 298 1.77 8.07 28.13
CA ALA A 298 2.87 7.83 27.20
C ALA A 298 2.47 7.01 25.96
N THR A 299 1.31 6.36 25.97
CA THR A 299 0.74 5.68 24.80
C THR A 299 -0.11 6.66 23.99
N LEU A 300 -0.99 7.43 24.63
CA LEU A 300 -1.83 8.43 23.97
C LEU A 300 -1.01 9.54 23.30
N ARG A 301 0.10 9.98 23.91
CA ARG A 301 1.00 11.02 23.38
C ARG A 301 1.92 10.56 22.23
N LYS A 302 1.73 9.37 21.67
CA LYS A 302 2.47 8.97 20.46
C LYS A 302 1.80 9.58 19.23
N GLU A 303 2.62 10.07 18.31
CA GLU A 303 2.23 10.65 17.02
C GLU A 303 1.22 9.78 16.26
N GLN A 304 1.54 8.49 16.09
CA GLN A 304 0.66 7.38 15.60
C GLN A 304 -0.71 7.19 16.31
N ASN A 305 -1.02 7.97 17.35
CA ASN A 305 -2.28 7.96 18.09
C ASN A 305 -2.90 9.37 18.22
N ALA A 306 -2.30 10.41 17.63
CA ALA A 306 -2.70 11.80 17.77
C ALA A 306 -4.15 12.05 17.34
N HIS A 307 -4.61 11.47 16.23
CA HIS A 307 -6.00 11.55 15.77
C HIS A 307 -7.00 11.02 16.82
N PHE A 308 -6.72 9.87 17.44
CA PHE A 308 -7.59 9.32 18.49
C PHE A 308 -7.57 10.19 19.75
N LEU A 309 -6.40 10.74 20.09
CA LEU A 309 -6.29 11.70 21.18
C LEU A 309 -7.08 12.99 20.87
N GLN A 310 -7.04 13.50 19.64
CA GLN A 310 -7.87 14.63 19.20
C GLN A 310 -9.38 14.31 19.30
N GLN A 311 -9.82 13.10 18.91
CA GLN A 311 -11.21 12.66 19.12
C GLN A 311 -11.61 12.60 20.61
N MET A 312 -10.70 12.22 21.51
CA MET A 312 -10.93 12.31 22.97
C MET A 312 -10.98 13.75 23.49
N GLN A 313 -10.23 14.67 22.89
CA GLN A 313 -10.07 16.05 23.35
C GLN A 313 -11.09 17.02 22.74
N GLY A 314 -11.60 16.72 21.54
CA GLY A 314 -12.33 17.67 20.69
C GLY A 314 -11.43 18.77 20.12
N GLU A 315 -11.94 19.49 19.12
CA GLU A 315 -11.31 20.71 18.61
C GLU A 315 -11.15 21.74 19.75
N ASP A 316 -10.01 22.44 19.75
CA ASP A 316 -9.59 23.36 20.82
C ASP A 316 -9.67 22.80 22.27
N ASN A 317 -9.67 21.48 22.43
CA ASN A 317 -9.87 20.76 23.70
C ASN A 317 -11.28 20.90 24.30
N CYS A 318 -12.31 21.14 23.48
CA CYS A 318 -13.68 21.39 23.95
C CYS A 318 -14.30 20.27 24.81
N ASN A 319 -13.84 19.02 24.68
CA ASN A 319 -14.27 17.89 25.51
C ASN A 319 -13.50 17.78 26.84
N ILE A 320 -12.59 18.70 27.17
CA ILE A 320 -11.78 18.66 28.39
C ILE A 320 -12.08 19.84 29.32
N ARG A 321 -12.31 19.55 30.61
CA ARG A 321 -12.35 20.58 31.67
C ARG A 321 -11.36 20.28 32.79
N LYS A 322 -10.74 21.34 33.34
CA LYS A 322 -9.79 21.26 34.46
C LYS A 322 -10.56 21.24 35.79
N SER A 323 -10.33 20.22 36.62
CA SER A 323 -10.87 20.20 37.98
C SER A 323 -10.09 21.13 38.90
N GLY A 324 -10.76 21.83 39.81
CA GLY A 324 -10.15 22.87 40.65
C GLY A 324 -9.31 22.35 41.82
N ALA A 325 -9.62 21.16 42.36
CA ALA A 325 -9.06 20.68 43.63
C ALA A 325 -7.68 19.99 43.52
N ARG A 326 -7.26 19.63 42.30
CA ARG A 326 -5.95 19.03 41.93
C ARG A 326 -5.82 19.10 40.42
N ALA A 327 -4.59 19.01 39.88
CA ALA A 327 -4.32 19.08 38.43
C ALA A 327 -4.80 17.83 37.66
N CYS A 328 -6.11 17.61 37.66
CA CYS A 328 -6.82 16.53 36.99
C CYS A 328 -7.73 17.09 35.90
N TYR A 329 -7.56 16.59 34.69
CA TYR A 329 -8.45 16.85 33.57
C TYR A 329 -9.57 15.82 33.57
N ILE A 330 -10.80 16.32 33.49
CA ILE A 330 -12.03 15.54 33.24
C ILE A 330 -12.30 15.66 31.74
N TYR A 331 -12.58 14.51 31.12
CA TYR A 331 -12.90 14.38 29.71
C TYR A 331 -14.36 13.96 29.59
N THR A 332 -15.09 14.54 28.64
CA THR A 332 -16.45 14.14 28.29
C THR A 332 -16.42 13.37 26.98
N LYS A 333 -17.09 12.22 26.88
CA LYS A 333 -17.23 11.58 25.56
C LYS A 333 -18.18 12.43 24.68
N PRO A 334 -17.75 12.92 23.51
CA PRO A 334 -18.60 13.72 22.62
C PRO A 334 -19.85 12.93 22.21
N ALA A 335 -20.91 13.62 21.78
CA ALA A 335 -22.07 12.97 21.19
C ALA A 335 -21.68 12.18 19.93
N LYS A 336 -22.49 11.18 19.53
CA LYS A 336 -22.24 10.51 18.25
C LYS A 336 -22.41 11.52 17.12
N GLU A 337 -21.33 11.83 16.42
CA GLU A 337 -21.41 12.46 15.11
C GLU A 337 -22.29 11.58 14.20
N LYS A 338 -23.07 12.20 13.32
CA LYS A 338 -23.71 11.45 12.25
C LYS A 338 -22.60 10.97 11.32
N GLU A 339 -22.20 9.70 11.46
CA GLU A 339 -21.53 8.98 10.38
C GLU A 339 -22.35 9.23 9.10
N PRO A 340 -21.74 9.67 7.99
CA PRO A 340 -22.44 9.73 6.72
C PRO A 340 -22.94 8.32 6.42
N GLU A 341 -24.23 8.18 6.09
CA GLU A 341 -24.86 6.86 5.90
C GLU A 341 -24.23 6.14 4.71
N TYR A 342 -23.21 5.33 5.01
CA TYR A 342 -22.51 4.54 4.00
C TYR A 342 -23.39 3.34 3.65
N ILE A 343 -24.33 3.57 2.73
CA ILE A 343 -25.07 2.50 2.08
C ILE A 343 -24.03 1.58 1.45
N GLN A 344 -23.90 0.36 1.97
CA GLN A 344 -22.96 -0.62 1.45
C GLN A 344 -23.52 -1.22 0.16
N GLU A 345 -23.53 -0.42 -0.90
CA GLU A 345 -24.06 -0.75 -2.21
C GLU A 345 -23.29 -1.92 -2.84
N THR A 346 -23.87 -3.12 -2.70
CA THR A 346 -23.56 -4.28 -3.54
C THR A 346 -24.09 -4.02 -4.94
N PHE A 347 -23.34 -3.24 -5.73
CA PHE A 347 -23.76 -2.83 -7.06
C PHE A 347 -23.37 -3.81 -8.16
N ASP A 348 -24.34 -4.06 -9.03
CA ASP A 348 -24.25 -4.94 -10.20
C ASP A 348 -23.68 -4.16 -11.39
N PHE A 349 -22.51 -4.59 -11.86
CA PHE A 349 -21.78 -3.91 -12.95
C PHE A 349 -22.40 -4.13 -14.34
N ALA A 350 -23.43 -4.96 -14.47
CA ALA A 350 -24.18 -5.20 -15.72
C ALA A 350 -24.95 -3.97 -16.25
N LYS A 351 -24.82 -2.79 -15.63
CA LYS A 351 -25.43 -1.51 -16.05
C LYS A 351 -24.43 -0.41 -16.45
N MET A 352 -23.14 -0.74 -16.61
CA MET A 352 -22.09 0.21 -17.02
C MET A 352 -21.34 -0.19 -18.30
N MET A 353 -21.93 -1.06 -19.12
CA MET A 353 -21.62 -1.25 -20.54
C MET A 353 -22.92 -1.18 -21.35
#